data_AF-A0A7Z0LEC3-F1
#
_entry.id   AF-A0A7Z0LEC3-F1
#
_cell.length_a   1.000
_cell.length_b   1.000
_cell.length_c   1.000
_cell.angle_alpha   90.00
_cell.angle_beta   90.00
_cell.angle_gamma   90.00
#
_symmetry.space_group_name_H-M   'P 1'
#
loop_
_entity.id
_entity.type
_entity.pdbx_description
1 polymer ?
#
loop_
_entity_poly.entity_id
_entity_poly.type
_entity_poly.pdbx_seq_one_letter_code
_entity_poly.pdbx_strand_id
1 'polypeptide(L)' 'MAYGIDFRKRVLAYVEEGHTRKETAKLFNISTNTLYVWEKQLKEQGHLNRKQRISKAKK' A
#
# COMPACT_ATOMS: atom_id res chain seq x y z
N MET A 1 -7.06 7.68 7.89
CA MET A 1 -7.51 6.38 7.33
C MET A 1 -6.31 5.45 7.23
N ALA A 2 -6.39 4.22 7.75
CA ALA A 2 -5.32 3.23 7.58
C ALA A 2 -5.85 2.09 6.72
N TYR A 3 -5.41 2.01 5.47
CA TYR A 3 -5.73 0.90 4.58
C TYR A 3 -5.06 -0.37 5.08
N GLY A 4 -5.79 -1.49 5.11
CA GLY A 4 -5.25 -2.82 5.44
C GLY A 4 -4.16 -3.25 4.45
N ILE A 5 -3.23 -4.08 4.89
CA ILE A 5 -2.08 -4.50 4.05
C ILE A 5 -2.54 -5.29 2.84
N ASP A 6 -3.55 -6.14 3.02
CA ASP A 6 -4.14 -6.94 1.94
C ASP A 6 -4.71 -6.05 0.83
N PHE A 7 -5.35 -4.95 1.22
CA PHE A 7 -5.85 -3.96 0.27
C PHE A 7 -4.72 -3.29 -0.51
N ARG A 8 -3.64 -2.87 0.17
CA ARG A 8 -2.49 -2.24 -0.50
C ARG A 8 -1.80 -3.18 -1.47
N LYS A 9 -1.62 -4.44 -1.07
CA LYS A 9 -1.04 -5.49 -1.92
C LYS A 9 -1.91 -5.72 -3.16
N ARG A 10 -3.23 -5.79 -3.00
CA ARG A 10 -4.16 -5.94 -4.13
C ARG A 10 -4.07 -4.78 -5.11
N VAL A 11 -4.04 -3.55 -4.59
CA VAL A 11 -3.91 -2.34 -5.42
C VAL A 11 -2.59 -2.33 -6.19
N LEU A 12 -1.47 -2.66 -5.52
CA LEU A 12 -0.16 -2.67 -6.17
C LEU A 12 -0.02 -3.80 -7.20
N ALA A 13 -0.53 -4.99 -6.90
CA ALA A 13 -0.58 -6.08 -7.87
C ALA A 13 -1.34 -5.67 -9.14
N TYR A 14 -2.46 -4.93 -8.97
CA TYR A 14 -3.23 -4.41 -10.09
C TYR A 14 -2.43 -3.41 -10.95
N VAL A 15 -1.58 -2.58 -10.33
CA VAL A 15 -0.69 -1.67 -11.08
C VAL A 15 0.45 -2.42 -11.77
N GLU A 16 1.02 -3.44 -11.12
CA GLU A 16 2.07 -4.29 -11.70
C GLU A 16 1.55 -5.11 -12.89
N GLU A 17 0.26 -5.43 -12.93
CA GLU A 17 -0.41 -6.10 -14.06
C GLU A 17 -0.49 -5.23 -15.34
N GLY A 18 -0.02 -3.98 -15.27
CA GLY A 18 0.07 -3.06 -16.41
C GLY A 18 -1.00 -1.98 -16.42
N HIS A 19 -1.84 -1.89 -15.39
CA HIS A 19 -2.86 -0.86 -15.32
C HIS A 19 -2.29 0.50 -14.90
N THR A 20 -2.94 1.55 -15.39
CA THR A 20 -2.53 2.92 -15.04
C THR A 20 -2.89 3.20 -13.58
N ARG A 21 -2.00 3.94 -12.89
CA ARG A 21 -2.23 4.43 -11.53
C ARG A 21 -3.54 5.23 -11.38
N LYS A 22 -3.93 5.99 -12.42
CA LYS A 22 -5.19 6.75 -12.45
C LYS A 22 -6.42 5.84 -12.48
N GLU A 23 -6.40 4.80 -13.31
CA GLU A 23 -7.50 3.84 -13.40
C GLU A 23 -7.63 3.05 -12.10
N THR A 24 -6.51 2.59 -11.57
CA THR A 24 -6.45 1.90 -10.28
C THR A 24 -6.97 2.79 -9.15
N ALA A 25 -6.53 4.05 -9.08
CA ALA A 25 -7.02 5.01 -8.10
C ALA A 25 -8.55 5.19 -8.17
N LYS A 26 -9.10 5.28 -9.38
CA LYS A 26 -10.56 5.39 -9.60
C LYS A 26 -11.31 4.10 -9.23
N LEU A 27 -10.77 2.94 -9.62
CA LEU A 27 -11.35 1.62 -9.36
C LEU A 27 -11.43 1.32 -7.85
N PHE A 28 -10.35 1.62 -7.13
CA PHE A 28 -10.25 1.40 -5.69
C PHE A 28 -10.73 2.59 -4.86
N ASN A 29 -11.22 3.65 -5.52
CA ASN A 29 -11.69 4.89 -4.92
C ASN A 29 -10.69 5.52 -3.93
N ILE A 30 -9.41 5.50 -4.29
CA ILE A 30 -8.31 6.10 -3.53
C ILE A 30 -7.66 7.24 -4.33
N SER A 31 -6.91 8.10 -3.64
CA SER A 31 -6.13 9.13 -4.33
C SER A 31 -4.91 8.54 -5.00
N THR A 32 -4.55 9.06 -6.19
CA THR A 32 -3.30 8.72 -6.88
C THR A 32 -2.07 9.00 -6.01
N ASN A 33 -2.12 10.02 -5.16
CA ASN A 33 -1.07 10.31 -4.19
C ASN A 33 -0.86 9.15 -3.20
N THR A 34 -1.92 8.45 -2.80
CA THR A 34 -1.81 7.28 -1.90
C THR A 34 -1.02 6.15 -2.57
N LEU A 35 -1.23 5.93 -3.88
CA LEU A 35 -0.46 4.99 -4.68
C LEU A 35 1.03 5.37 -4.75
N TYR A 36 1.34 6.65 -5.02
CA TYR A 36 2.72 7.14 -5.01
C TYR A 36 3.41 6.92 -3.66
N VAL A 37 2.70 7.15 -2.56
CA VAL A 37 3.23 6.90 -1.21
C VAL A 37 3.54 5.42 -1.02
N TRP A 38 2.67 4.51 -1.47
CA TRP A 38 2.90 3.06 -1.34
C TRP A 38 4.04 2.55 -2.23
N GLU A 39 4.16 3.02 -3.47
CA GLU A 39 5.29 2.69 -4.33
C GLU A 39 6.61 3.20 -3.75
N LYS A 40 6.63 4.45 -3.26
CA LYS A 40 7.79 5.01 -2.59
C LYS A 40 8.14 4.21 -1.34
N GLN A 41 7.14 3.84 -0.54
CA GLN A 41 7.33 3.07 0.68
C GLN A 41 7.87 1.66 0.38
N LEU A 42 7.37 1.00 -0.67
CA LEU A 42 7.89 -0.29 -1.12
C LEU A 42 9.35 -0.15 -1.62
N LYS A 43 9.67 0.91 -2.35
CA LYS A 43 11.02 1.18 -2.85
C LYS A 43 12.03 1.53 -1.74
N GLU A 44 11.63 2.33 -0.76
CA GLU A 44 12.51 2.78 0.33
C GLU A 44 12.63 1.76 1.47
N GLN A 45 11.53 1.10 1.85
CA GLN A 45 11.50 0.20 3.01
C GLN A 45 11.55 -1.27 2.61
N GLY A 46 11.31 -1.61 1.34
CA GLY A 46 11.17 -3.00 0.87
C GLY A 46 9.88 -3.69 1.33
N HIS A 47 9.03 -2.99 2.11
CA HIS A 47 7.79 -3.56 2.63
C HIS A 47 6.69 -2.51 2.82
N LEU A 48 5.44 -2.93 2.60
CA LEU A 48 4.23 -2.12 2.81
C LEU A 48 3.66 -2.24 4.22
N ASN A 49 4.32 -3.02 5.08
CA ASN A 49 3.83 -3.33 6.40
C ASN A 49 3.84 -2.03 7.24
N ARG A 50 2.71 -1.72 7.88
CA ARG A 50 2.71 -0.64 8.87
C ARG A 50 3.64 -1.12 9.98
N LYS A 51 4.70 -0.36 10.29
CA LYS A 51 5.67 -0.65 11.35
C LYS A 51 4.94 -1.33 12.50
N GLN A 52 5.07 -2.66 12.62
CA GLN A 52 4.33 -3.39 13.64
C GLN A 52 4.78 -2.79 14.95
N ARG A 53 3.84 -2.22 15.71
CA ARG A 53 4.13 -1.82 17.08
C ARG A 53 4.44 -3.14 17.77
N ILE A 54 5.72 -3.41 18.00
CA ILE A 54 6.16 -4.56 18.77
C ILE A 54 5.57 -4.30 20.17
N SER A 55 4.39 -4.83 20.44
CA SER A 55 3.88 -4.90 21.79
C SER A 55 4.83 -5.86 22.49
N LYS A 56 5.76 -5.32 23.29
CA LYS A 56 6.58 -6.16 24.15
C LYS A 56 5.63 -7.06 24.93
N ALA A 57 5.68 -8.35 24.67
CA ALA A 57 4.99 -9.34 25.48
C ALA A 57 5.47 -9.10 26.92
N LYS A 58 4.54 -8.72 27.78
CA LYS A 58 4.81 -8.55 29.21
C LYS A 58 5.01 -9.96 29.75
N LYS A 59 6.26 -10.33 29.99
CA LYS A 59 6.65 -11.56 30.70
C LYS A 59 6.37 -11.40 32.18
#